data_AF-A0A920QHF5-F1
#
_entry.id   AF-A0A920QHF5-F1
#
_cell.length_a   1.000
_cell.length_b   1.000
_cell.length_c   1.000
_cell.angle_alpha   90.00
_cell.angle_beta   90.00
_cell.angle_gamma   90.00
#
_symmetry.space_group_name_H-M   'P 1'
#
loop_
_entity.id
_entity.type
_entity.pdbx_description
1 polymer ?
#
loop_
_entity_poly.entity_id
_entity_poly.type
_entity_poly.pdbx_seq_one_letter_code
_entity_poly.pdbx_strand_id
1 'polypeptide(L)'
;MGQGPGSICTTRLVAGVGIPQMTALYVASKAAKDRGVSLLADGGITKSGDIVKALTLADGVICGGLLAGCPETPGQVMEISGKL
;
A
#
# COMPACT_ATOMS: atom_id res chain seq x y z
N MET A 1 4.64 -5.22 4.54
CA MET A 1 4.20 -4.51 5.76
C MET A 1 2.99 -3.67 5.44
N GLY A 2 1.91 -3.90 6.18
CA GLY A 2 0.68 -3.14 6.06
C GLY A 2 -0.48 -3.96 6.62
N GLN A 3 -1.19 -3.42 7.62
CA GLN A 3 -2.44 -4.00 8.08
C GLN A 3 -3.45 -2.89 8.36
N GLY A 4 -4.52 -2.87 7.55
CA GLY A 4 -5.49 -1.79 7.54
C GLY A 4 -5.18 -0.54 6.69
N PRO A 5 -4.00 -0.25 6.10
CA PRO A 5 -3.77 1.02 5.41
C PRO A 5 -4.35 1.08 4.00
N GLY A 6 -4.69 -0.06 3.39
CA GLY A 6 -5.20 -0.14 2.02
C GLY A 6 -6.53 0.60 1.84
N SER A 7 -6.72 1.21 0.66
CA SER A 7 -7.90 2.04 0.34
C SER A 7 -9.23 1.30 0.43
N ILE A 8 -9.25 0.01 0.08
CA ILE A 8 -10.43 -0.85 0.14
C ILE A 8 -10.46 -1.73 1.41
N CYS A 9 -9.44 -1.65 2.25
CA CYS A 9 -9.26 -2.58 3.36
C CYS A 9 -10.26 -2.26 4.47
N THR A 10 -11.08 -3.23 4.85
CA THR A 10 -12.11 -3.07 5.89
C THR A 10 -11.64 -3.49 7.28
N THR A 11 -10.43 -4.02 7.44
CA THR A 11 -9.92 -4.56 8.72
C THR A 11 -10.05 -3.58 9.89
N ARG A 12 -9.78 -2.28 9.65
CA ARG A 12 -9.94 -1.25 10.68
C ARG A 12 -11.40 -1.08 11.12
N LEU A 13 -12.33 -1.16 10.18
CA LEU A 13 -13.76 -0.97 10.45
C LEU A 13 -14.41 -2.23 11.04
N VAL A 14 -14.08 -3.40 10.51
CA VAL A 14 -14.73 -4.66 10.85
C VAL A 14 -14.10 -5.31 12.08
N ALA A 15 -12.77 -5.36 12.14
CA ALA A 15 -12.06 -6.02 13.23
C ALA A 15 -11.54 -5.04 14.29
N GLY A 16 -11.56 -3.73 14.03
CA GLY A 16 -10.95 -2.73 14.92
C GLY A 16 -9.41 -2.80 14.95
N VAL A 17 -8.79 -3.51 14.00
CA VAL A 17 -7.35 -3.77 13.98
C VAL A 17 -6.68 -3.01 12.86
N GLY A 18 -5.54 -2.38 13.16
CA GLY A 18 -4.65 -1.78 12.17
C GLY A 18 -3.55 -0.94 12.82
N ILE A 19 -2.59 -0.54 12.00
CA ILE A 19 -1.49 0.34 12.40
C ILE A 19 -1.28 1.40 11.31
N PRO A 20 -1.05 2.68 11.67
CA PRO A 20 -0.68 3.70 10.68
C PRO A 20 0.57 3.28 9.91
N GLN A 21 0.52 3.39 8.57
CA GLN A 21 1.51 2.74 7.70
C GLN A 21 2.95 3.17 7.97
N MET A 22 3.20 4.47 8.15
CA MET A 22 4.56 4.96 8.44
C MET A 22 5.09 4.45 9.79
N THR A 23 4.22 4.32 10.79
CA THR A 23 4.59 3.72 12.08
C THR A 23 4.91 2.24 11.93
N ALA A 24 4.12 1.51 11.13
CA ALA A 24 4.34 0.10 10.85
C ALA A 24 5.70 -0.14 10.17
N LEU A 25 6.01 0.66 9.15
CA LEU A 25 7.30 0.61 8.45
C LEU A 25 8.46 0.94 9.38
N TYR A 26 8.32 2.00 10.19
CA TYR A 26 9.37 2.38 11.13
C TYR A 26 9.70 1.24 12.09
N VAL A 27 8.69 0.66 12.77
CA VAL A 27 8.89 -0.42 13.74
C VAL A 27 9.47 -1.67 13.07
N ALA A 28 8.97 -2.06 11.90
CA ALA A 28 9.46 -3.23 11.21
C ALA A 28 10.86 -3.04 10.61
N SER A 29 11.20 -1.83 10.14
CA SER A 29 12.54 -1.55 9.58
C SER A 29 13.66 -1.77 10.59
N LYS A 30 13.40 -1.50 11.88
CA LYS A 30 14.35 -1.77 12.97
C LYS A 30 14.67 -3.26 13.07
N ALA A 31 13.63 -4.11 13.12
CA ALA A 31 13.79 -5.55 13.20
C ALA A 31 14.33 -6.16 11.88
N ALA A 32 13.92 -5.62 10.73
CA ALA A 32 14.34 -6.07 9.42
C ALA A 32 15.84 -5.85 9.19
N LYS A 33 16.36 -4.69 9.63
CA LYS A 33 17.79 -4.36 9.55
C LYS A 33 18.66 -5.36 10.31
N ASP A 34 18.26 -5.71 11.52
CA ASP A 34 19.02 -6.66 12.36
C ASP A 34 19.04 -8.07 11.76
N ARG A 35 18.04 -8.41 10.95
CA ARG A 35 17.88 -9.72 10.30
C ARG A 35 18.35 -9.76 8.85
N GLY A 36 18.73 -8.62 8.27
CA GLY A 36 19.11 -8.51 6.87
C GLY A 36 18.01 -8.92 5.88
N VAL A 37 16.74 -8.72 6.24
CA VAL A 37 15.59 -9.05 5.38
C VAL A 37 14.99 -7.80 4.75
N SER A 38 14.51 -7.94 3.51
CA SER A 38 13.87 -6.83 2.80
C SER A 38 12.46 -6.54 3.32
N LEU A 39 12.08 -5.27 3.23
CA LEU A 39 10.79 -4.75 3.66
C LEU A 39 10.04 -4.12 2.48
N LEU A 40 8.82 -4.57 2.21
CA LEU A 40 7.92 -3.96 1.24
C LEU A 40 6.79 -3.21 1.95
N ALA A 41 6.54 -1.96 1.55
CA ALA A 41 5.39 -1.20 2.01
C ALA A 41 4.16 -1.50 1.16
N ASP A 42 3.10 -2.03 1.77
CA ASP A 42 1.88 -2.45 1.07
C ASP A 42 0.65 -1.71 1.59
N GLY A 43 0.00 -0.99 0.69
CA GLY A 43 -1.21 -0.21 0.98
C GLY A 43 -0.94 1.18 1.57
N GLY A 44 -1.95 2.05 1.45
CA GLY A 44 -1.90 3.43 1.94
C GLY A 44 -1.16 4.42 1.04
N ILE A 45 -0.73 4.01 -0.16
CA ILE A 45 -0.10 4.87 -1.15
C ILE A 45 -1.17 5.48 -2.06
N THR A 46 -1.27 6.81 -2.08
CA THR A 46 -2.27 7.52 -2.92
C THR A 46 -1.64 8.42 -3.98
N LYS A 47 -0.38 8.79 -3.80
CA LYS A 47 0.37 9.69 -4.68
C LYS A 47 1.88 9.43 -4.57
N SER A 48 2.63 9.98 -5.51
CA SER A 48 4.10 9.85 -5.57
C SER A 48 4.80 10.27 -4.27
N GLY A 49 4.32 11.32 -3.60
CA GLY A 49 4.87 11.76 -2.31
C GLY A 49 4.77 10.71 -1.19
N ASP A 50 3.76 9.83 -1.24
CA ASP A 50 3.64 8.72 -0.28
C ASP A 50 4.65 7.62 -0.58
N ILE A 51 4.94 7.36 -1.87
CA ILE A 51 5.99 6.43 -2.31
C ILE A 51 7.34 6.89 -1.79
N VAL A 52 7.68 8.17 -1.99
CA VAL A 52 8.95 8.74 -1.50
C VAL A 52 9.09 8.55 0.00
N LYS A 53 8.04 8.82 0.78
CA LYS A 53 8.05 8.62 2.23
C LYS A 53 8.22 7.16 2.60
N ALA A 54 7.49 6.24 1.97
CA ALA A 54 7.57 4.82 2.25
C ALA A 54 8.98 4.27 1.99
N LEU A 55 9.61 4.67 0.88
CA LEU A 55 10.96 4.24 0.51
C LEU A 55 12.06 4.76 1.45
N THR A 56 11.79 5.74 2.32
CA THR A 56 12.73 6.09 3.40
C THR A 56 12.86 5.01 4.47
N LEU A 57 11.92 4.05 4.53
CA LEU A 57 11.84 3.00 5.55
C LEU A 57 11.64 1.59 4.97
N ALA A 58 11.56 1.45 3.65
CA ALA A 58 11.26 0.21 2.94
C ALA A 58 12.07 0.12 1.65
N ASP A 59 12.30 -1.09 1.17
CA ASP A 59 13.07 -1.37 -0.06
C ASP A 59 12.20 -1.27 -1.32
N GLY A 60 10.87 -1.29 -1.16
CA GLY A 60 9.92 -1.20 -2.25
C GLY A 60 8.50 -0.93 -1.78
N VAL A 61 7.62 -0.63 -2.74
CA VAL A 61 6.20 -0.37 -2.51
C VAL A 61 5.34 -1.31 -3.35
N ILE A 62 4.22 -1.76 -2.80
CA ILE A 62 3.18 -2.50 -3.50
C ILE A 62 2.00 -1.55 -3.72
N CYS A 63 1.65 -1.35 -4.98
CA CYS A 63 0.64 -0.41 -5.42
C CYS A 63 -0.53 -1.15 -6.07
N GLY A 64 -1.61 -1.36 -5.32
CA GLY A 64 -2.86 -1.89 -5.86
C GLY A 64 -3.67 -0.79 -6.55
N GLY A 65 -4.51 -0.09 -5.78
CA GLY A 65 -5.44 0.91 -6.32
C GLY A 65 -4.83 2.04 -7.15
N LEU A 66 -3.55 2.38 -6.94
CA LEU A 66 -2.86 3.38 -7.77
C LEU A 66 -2.63 2.92 -9.21
N LEU A 67 -2.42 1.61 -9.41
CA LEU A 67 -2.20 1.01 -10.73
C LEU A 67 -3.49 0.44 -11.32
N ALA A 68 -4.57 0.36 -10.53
CA ALA A 68 -5.87 -0.10 -11.00
C ALA A 68 -6.40 0.84 -12.10
N GLY A 69 -6.85 0.27 -13.22
CA GLY A 69 -7.36 1.02 -14.37
C GLY A 69 -6.29 1.40 -15.40
N CYS A 70 -5.02 1.05 -15.20
CA CYS A 70 -4.02 1.12 -16.27
C CYS A 70 -4.35 0.11 -17.40
N PRO A 71 -3.95 0.37 -18.66
CA PRO A 71 -4.25 -0.48 -19.82
C PRO A 71 -3.81 -1.95 -19.66
N GLU A 72 -2.75 -2.20 -18.89
CA GLU A 72 -2.19 -3.52 -18.64
C GLU A 72 -2.94 -4.30 -17.56
N THR A 73 -3.85 -3.64 -16.82
CA THR A 73 -4.61 -4.31 -15.76
C THR A 73 -5.63 -5.30 -16.31
N PRO A 74 -5.83 -6.45 -15.66
CA PRO A 74 -6.81 -7.43 -16.11
C PRO A 74 -8.24 -6.87 -16.03
N GLY A 75 -9.05 -7.20 -17.02
CA GLY A 75 -10.43 -6.73 -17.15
C GLY A 75 -10.70 -6.19 -18.54
N GLN A 76 -11.95 -5.79 -18.79
CA GLN A 76 -12.33 -5.06 -20.00
C GLN A 76 -12.68 -3.62 -19.61
N VAL A 77 -12.24 -2.67 -20.43
CA VAL A 77 -12.69 -1.28 -20.32
C VAL A 77 -14.17 -1.25 -20.70
N MET A 78 -15.00 -0.66 -19.85
CA MET A 78 -16.45 -0.60 -20.04
C MET A 78 -16.94 0.79 -19.69
N GLU A 79 -17.76 1.37 -20.56
CA GLU A 79 -18.40 2.63 -20.26
C GLU A 79 -19.52 2.43 -19.22
N ILE A 80 -19.40 3.12 -18.09
CA ILE A 80 -20.39 3.14 -17.02
C ILE A 80 -20.82 4.59 -16.79
N SER A 81 -22.07 4.90 -17.09
CA SER A 81 -22.67 6.23 -16.88
C SER A 81 -21.89 7.36 -17.55
N GLY A 82 -21.48 7.18 -18.81
CA GLY A 82 -20.75 8.20 -19.58
C GLY A 82 -19.26 8.31 -19.24
N LYS A 83 -18.72 7.40 -18.44
CA LYS A 83 -17.28 7.29 -18.14
C LYS A 83 -16.78 5.95 -18.66
N LEU A 84 -15.78 6.01 -19.54
CA LEU A 84 -14.99 4.85 -19.99
C LEU A 84 -14.25 4.19 -18.83
#